data_AF-A0A3M0CGL0-F1
#
_entry.id   AF-A0A3M0CGL0-F1
#
_cell.length_a   1.000
_cell.length_b   1.000
_cell.length_c   1.000
_cell.angle_alpha   90.00
_cell.angle_beta   90.00
_cell.angle_gamma   90.00
#
_symmetry.space_group_name_H-M   'P 1'
#
loop_
_entity.id
_entity.type
_entity.pdbx_description
1 polymer ?
#
loop_
_entity_poly.entity_id
_entity_poly.type
_entity_poly.pdbx_seq_one_letter_code
_entity_poly.pdbx_strand_id
1 'polypeptide(L)'
;MLKLLTAEKNLNDPILGSRSLNALGFWPARIRTAHALTALRTRLWWRDRSAIGRAVRRDGFAMVPDFLPLPDFKRLRNMALRVLDDVAAHDPVPDRRASGFAPKTLYPWGFDRCEGGTLGRFVILNRLTDDRDRDIAASILDDPRLHEASLAIVGRRVRHRHFWINRTCHGGTADAHDPQKDLHRDTFTPTVKFWLFLEDVRDENGPFMYVPGSHRLNETRYRWEIRRIEEALRHPRGSRASAFRVSPQERDALGLSAPKAFTVPANTLVIANTFGFHRRGDATPGAFRLAIFGTNRPSPFLPL
;
A
#
# COMPACT_ATOMS: atom_id res chain seq x y z
N MET A 1 11.84 -18.40 -16.35
CA MET A 1 10.42 -18.12 -16.09
C MET A 1 10.01 -16.92 -16.93
N LEU A 2 9.11 -17.05 -17.92
CA LEU A 2 8.71 -15.93 -18.78
C LEU A 2 8.12 -14.81 -17.90
N LYS A 3 8.72 -13.61 -17.94
CA LYS A 3 8.26 -12.42 -17.17
C LYS A 3 6.81 -11.99 -17.49
N LEU A 4 6.22 -12.55 -18.55
CA LEU A 4 4.85 -12.35 -19.00
C LEU A 4 3.81 -12.55 -17.88
N LEU A 5 3.95 -13.62 -17.11
CA LEU A 5 3.02 -14.03 -16.06
C LEU A 5 3.52 -13.70 -14.64
N THR A 6 4.15 -12.54 -14.49
CA THR A 6 4.68 -12.08 -13.20
C THR A 6 3.97 -10.81 -12.72
N ALA A 7 4.27 -10.34 -11.51
CA ALA A 7 3.83 -9.05 -11.00
C ALA A 7 4.70 -7.86 -11.50
N GLU A 8 5.71 -8.14 -12.34
CA GLU A 8 6.62 -7.13 -12.90
C GLU A 8 5.81 -6.13 -13.72
N LYS A 9 6.16 -4.86 -13.63
CA LYS A 9 5.42 -3.78 -14.24
C LYS A 9 6.32 -2.74 -14.87
N ASN A 10 7.64 -2.89 -14.79
CA ASN A 10 8.57 -1.95 -15.38
C ASN A 10 8.48 -2.00 -16.92
N LEU A 11 8.00 -0.91 -17.54
CA LEU A 11 7.85 -0.82 -19.01
C LEU A 11 9.20 -0.59 -19.73
N ASN A 12 10.31 -0.53 -18.98
CA ASN A 12 11.67 -0.62 -19.52
C ASN A 12 12.13 -2.05 -19.76
N ASP A 13 11.43 -3.03 -19.19
CA ASP A 13 11.72 -4.42 -19.48
C ASP A 13 11.51 -4.70 -20.98
N PRO A 14 12.44 -5.40 -21.67
CA PRO A 14 12.35 -5.64 -23.11
C PRO A 14 11.08 -6.36 -23.54
N ILE A 15 10.52 -7.21 -22.67
CA ILE A 15 9.30 -7.97 -22.96
C ILE A 15 8.08 -7.09 -22.67
N LEU A 16 7.99 -6.50 -21.48
CA LEU A 16 6.83 -5.69 -21.09
C LEU A 16 6.72 -4.37 -21.87
N GLY A 17 7.86 -3.82 -22.29
CA GLY A 17 7.97 -2.61 -23.10
C GLY A 17 7.96 -2.85 -24.61
N SER A 18 7.84 -4.11 -25.07
CA SER A 18 7.92 -4.45 -26.48
C SER A 18 6.78 -3.83 -27.29
N ARG A 19 7.11 -3.07 -28.33
CA ARG A 19 6.11 -2.43 -29.20
C ARG A 19 5.26 -3.46 -29.95
N SER A 20 5.86 -4.54 -30.45
CA SER A 20 5.15 -5.58 -31.20
C SER A 20 4.16 -6.36 -30.31
N LEU A 21 4.59 -6.79 -29.13
CA LEU A 21 3.70 -7.48 -28.18
C LEU A 21 2.55 -6.57 -27.73
N ASN A 22 2.84 -5.29 -27.50
CA ASN A 22 1.82 -4.32 -27.08
C ASN A 22 0.84 -3.98 -28.20
N ALA A 23 1.27 -3.93 -29.46
CA ALA A 23 0.38 -3.81 -30.62
C ALA A 23 -0.54 -5.03 -30.77
N LEU A 24 -0.11 -6.22 -30.34
CA LEU A 24 -0.93 -7.43 -30.28
C LEU A 24 -1.82 -7.53 -29.03
N GLY A 25 -1.92 -6.47 -28.23
CA GLY A 25 -2.81 -6.43 -27.06
C GLY A 25 -2.27 -7.12 -25.81
N PHE A 26 -0.94 -7.25 -25.66
CA PHE A 26 -0.33 -7.90 -24.50
C PHE A 26 -0.79 -7.32 -23.14
N TRP A 27 -0.65 -6.01 -22.93
CA TRP A 27 -1.08 -5.37 -21.67
C TRP A 27 -2.59 -5.42 -21.42
N PRO A 28 -3.46 -5.14 -22.41
CA PRO A 28 -4.89 -5.44 -22.36
C PRO A 28 -5.20 -6.84 -21.82
N ALA A 29 -4.64 -7.89 -22.44
CA ALA A 29 -4.83 -9.27 -22.01
C ALA A 29 -4.29 -9.51 -20.59
N ARG A 30 -3.11 -8.96 -20.28
CA ARG A 30 -2.44 -9.13 -18.99
C ARG A 30 -3.25 -8.56 -17.82
N ILE A 31 -3.80 -7.36 -17.97
CA ILE A 31 -4.65 -6.74 -16.95
C ILE A 31 -5.93 -7.56 -16.78
N ARG A 32 -6.62 -7.91 -17.88
CA ARG A 32 -7.86 -8.69 -17.82
C ARG A 32 -7.65 -10.05 -17.14
N THR A 33 -6.61 -10.79 -17.53
CA THR A 33 -6.29 -12.09 -16.94
C THR A 33 -5.96 -11.97 -15.46
N ALA A 34 -5.14 -11.01 -15.05
CA ALA A 34 -4.81 -10.81 -13.63
C ALA A 34 -6.03 -10.50 -12.77
N HIS A 35 -6.95 -9.67 -13.27
CA HIS A 35 -8.20 -9.35 -12.56
C HIS A 35 -9.18 -10.53 -12.58
N ALA A 36 -9.28 -11.27 -13.68
CA ALA A 36 -10.13 -12.46 -13.77
C ALA A 36 -9.67 -13.56 -12.80
N LEU A 37 -8.37 -13.86 -12.73
CA LEU A 37 -7.82 -14.83 -11.79
C LEU A 37 -7.98 -14.37 -10.33
N THR A 38 -7.85 -13.06 -10.08
CA THR A 38 -8.12 -12.52 -8.74
C THR A 38 -9.60 -12.63 -8.38
N ALA A 39 -10.51 -12.32 -9.31
CA ALA A 39 -11.95 -12.50 -9.11
C ALA A 39 -12.34 -13.97 -8.90
N LEU A 40 -11.70 -14.91 -9.60
CA LEU A 40 -11.88 -16.33 -9.39
C LEU A 40 -11.46 -16.73 -7.96
N ARG A 41 -10.25 -16.34 -7.53
CA ARG A 41 -9.76 -16.62 -6.18
C ARG A 41 -10.66 -16.01 -5.11
N THR A 42 -11.08 -14.76 -5.24
CA THR A 42 -11.94 -14.10 -4.23
C THR A 42 -13.35 -14.68 -4.20
N ARG A 43 -13.87 -15.20 -5.33
CA ARG A 43 -15.15 -15.92 -5.39
C ARG A 43 -15.14 -17.24 -4.64
N LEU A 44 -14.03 -17.99 -4.65
CA LEU A 44 -13.91 -19.23 -3.88
C LEU A 44 -14.04 -18.99 -2.36
N TRP A 45 -13.65 -17.80 -1.91
CA TRP A 45 -13.80 -17.36 -0.52
C TRP A 45 -15.07 -16.54 -0.28
N TRP A 46 -15.97 -16.45 -1.26
CA TRP A 46 -17.24 -15.74 -1.10
C TRP A 46 -18.15 -16.52 -0.17
N ARG A 47 -18.00 -16.22 1.11
CA ARG A 47 -19.06 -16.32 2.10
C ARG A 47 -19.40 -14.89 2.48
N ASP A 48 -20.57 -14.42 2.08
CA ASP A 48 -21.12 -13.11 2.49
C ASP A 48 -21.39 -13.11 4.00
N ARG A 49 -20.35 -13.01 4.82
CA ARG A 49 -20.48 -13.13 6.28
C ARG A 49 -19.96 -11.91 7.03
N SER A 50 -18.78 -11.38 6.72
CA SER A 50 -18.21 -10.29 7.54
C SER A 50 -18.38 -8.88 6.97
N ALA A 51 -18.59 -7.92 7.89
CA ALA A 51 -18.72 -6.50 7.57
C ALA A 51 -17.46 -5.96 6.89
N ILE A 52 -16.27 -6.43 7.30
CA ILE A 52 -14.99 -5.99 6.72
C ILE A 52 -14.86 -6.43 5.26
N GLY A 53 -15.25 -7.68 4.94
CA GLY A 53 -15.22 -8.22 3.58
C GLY A 53 -16.21 -7.53 2.64
N ARG A 54 -17.37 -7.07 3.15
CA ARG A 54 -18.32 -6.24 2.41
C ARG A 54 -17.79 -4.83 2.16
N ALA A 55 -17.22 -4.19 3.19
CA ALA A 55 -16.64 -2.85 3.10
C ALA A 55 -15.51 -2.78 2.06
N VAL A 56 -14.52 -3.68 2.12
CA VAL A 56 -13.41 -3.66 1.14
C VAL A 56 -13.87 -3.90 -0.30
N ARG A 57 -14.94 -4.67 -0.52
CA ARG A 57 -15.50 -4.86 -1.85
C ARG A 57 -16.27 -3.66 -2.34
N ARG A 58 -17.09 -3.07 -1.47
CA ARG A 58 -17.88 -1.89 -1.78
C ARG A 58 -16.96 -0.69 -2.04
N ASP A 59 -16.10 -0.37 -1.09
CA ASP A 59 -15.38 0.91 -1.07
C ASP A 59 -13.92 0.79 -1.47
N GLY A 60 -13.35 -0.42 -1.44
CA GLY A 60 -11.92 -0.65 -1.70
C GLY A 60 -11.07 -0.63 -0.44
N PHE A 61 -11.68 -0.36 0.72
CA PHE A 61 -11.03 -0.36 2.01
C PHE A 61 -12.00 -0.75 3.14
N ALA A 62 -11.47 -1.01 4.32
CA ALA A 62 -12.22 -1.08 5.55
C ALA A 62 -11.43 -0.45 6.69
N MET A 63 -12.17 0.00 7.70
CA MET A 63 -11.65 0.58 8.92
C MET A 63 -12.25 -0.18 10.10
N VAL A 64 -11.40 -0.55 11.07
CA VAL A 64 -11.80 -1.24 12.30
C VAL A 64 -11.23 -0.43 13.47
N PRO A 65 -12.02 0.46 14.09
CA PRO A 65 -11.63 1.12 15.33
C PRO A 65 -11.54 0.10 16.46
N ASP A 66 -10.82 0.45 17.53
CA ASP A 66 -10.62 -0.40 18.71
C ASP A 66 -10.20 -1.83 18.33
N PHE A 67 -9.23 -1.92 17.41
CA PHE A 67 -8.86 -3.16 16.78
C PHE A 67 -8.39 -4.20 17.81
N LEU A 68 -7.48 -3.83 18.70
CA LEU A 68 -7.06 -4.69 19.81
C LEU A 68 -7.78 -4.32 21.12
N PRO A 69 -7.96 -5.27 22.05
CA PRO A 69 -8.29 -4.93 23.43
C PRO A 69 -7.33 -3.88 23.98
N LEU A 70 -7.82 -2.92 24.77
CA LEU A 70 -7.01 -1.79 25.23
C LEU A 70 -5.70 -2.20 25.94
N PRO A 71 -5.65 -3.24 26.79
CA PRO A 71 -4.38 -3.71 27.38
C PRO A 71 -3.38 -4.19 26.32
N ASP A 72 -3.85 -4.95 25.33
CA ASP A 72 -3.04 -5.48 24.23
C ASP A 72 -2.53 -4.36 23.33
N PHE A 73 -3.39 -3.40 23.01
CA PHE A 73 -3.00 -2.20 22.27
C PHE A 73 -1.91 -1.41 22.99
N LYS A 74 -2.07 -1.14 24.29
CA LYS A 74 -1.07 -0.43 25.09
C LYS A 74 0.27 -1.16 25.09
N ARG A 75 0.23 -2.48 25.22
CA ARG A 75 1.43 -3.32 25.18
C ARG A 75 2.13 -3.26 23.82
N LEU A 76 1.38 -3.40 22.72
CA LEU A 76 1.90 -3.26 21.36
C LEU A 76 2.53 -1.88 21.13
N ARG A 77 1.82 -0.80 21.52
CA ARG A 77 2.31 0.57 21.36
C ARG A 77 3.61 0.78 22.12
N ASN A 78 3.67 0.36 23.38
CA ASN A 78 4.87 0.50 24.21
C ASN A 78 6.04 -0.31 23.65
N MET A 79 5.80 -1.52 23.17
CA MET A 79 6.81 -2.31 22.47
C MET A 79 7.33 -1.57 21.23
N ALA A 80 6.44 -1.05 20.38
CA ALA A 80 6.85 -0.37 19.15
C ALA A 80 7.67 0.91 19.44
N LEU A 81 7.32 1.66 20.49
CA LEU A 81 8.07 2.83 20.93
C LEU A 81 9.46 2.45 21.44
N ARG A 82 9.56 1.46 22.34
CA ARG A 82 10.86 0.95 22.83
C ARG A 82 11.78 0.53 21.68
N VAL A 83 11.26 -0.27 20.74
CA VAL A 83 12.02 -0.72 19.57
C VAL A 83 12.49 0.46 18.72
N LEU A 84 11.66 1.51 18.57
CA LEU A 84 12.06 2.69 17.81
C LEU A 84 13.10 3.55 18.53
N ASP A 85 13.00 3.67 19.85
CA ASP A 85 13.96 4.39 20.68
C ASP A 85 15.32 3.69 20.65
N ASP A 86 15.35 2.36 20.81
CA ASP A 86 16.56 1.54 20.71
C ASP A 86 17.22 1.66 19.33
N VAL A 87 16.42 1.61 18.25
CA VAL A 87 16.91 1.84 16.89
C VAL A 87 17.43 3.27 16.72
N ALA A 88 16.74 4.28 17.26
CA ALA A 88 17.16 5.68 17.13
C ALA A 88 18.44 6.00 17.92
N ALA A 89 18.71 5.29 19.02
CA ALA A 89 19.93 5.44 19.80
C ALA A 89 21.19 4.99 19.03
N HIS A 90 21.05 3.95 18.18
CA HIS A 90 22.15 3.42 17.37
C HIS A 90 22.19 4.01 15.96
N ASP A 91 21.03 4.18 15.35
CA ASP A 91 20.82 4.65 13.98
C ASP A 91 19.83 5.84 13.98
N PRO A 92 20.30 7.07 14.27
CA PRO A 92 19.44 8.24 14.32
C PRO A 92 18.75 8.47 12.97
N VAL A 93 17.62 9.17 13.02
CA VAL A 93 16.87 9.53 11.81
C VAL A 93 17.75 10.39 10.91
N PRO A 94 18.07 9.95 9.68
CA PRO A 94 18.98 10.69 8.82
C PRO A 94 18.30 11.98 8.34
N ASP A 95 19.06 13.08 8.35
CA ASP A 95 18.66 14.31 7.65
C ASP A 95 18.89 14.17 6.14
N ARG A 96 18.23 13.18 5.53
CA ARG A 96 18.30 12.92 4.10
C ARG A 96 16.97 13.24 3.46
N ARG A 97 16.98 14.23 2.56
CA ARG A 97 15.86 14.60 1.69
C ARG A 97 16.34 14.39 0.25
N ALA A 98 15.54 13.70 -0.55
CA ALA A 98 15.90 13.36 -1.92
C ALA A 98 14.72 13.63 -2.83
N SER A 99 14.97 14.14 -4.05
CA SER A 99 13.90 14.27 -5.03
C SER A 99 13.38 12.87 -5.45
N GLY A 100 12.06 12.69 -5.41
CA GLY A 100 11.43 11.43 -5.81
C GLY A 100 11.74 10.26 -4.86
N PHE A 101 11.88 9.05 -5.41
CA PHE A 101 12.11 7.85 -4.60
C PHE A 101 13.60 7.58 -4.41
N ALA A 102 14.11 7.80 -3.21
CA ALA A 102 15.47 7.38 -2.86
C ALA A 102 15.59 5.84 -2.87
N PRO A 103 16.81 5.31 -3.12
CA PRO A 103 17.16 3.94 -2.76
C PRO A 103 16.88 3.68 -1.27
N LYS A 104 16.64 2.41 -0.92
CA LYS A 104 16.52 2.02 0.48
C LYS A 104 17.89 2.02 1.12
N THR A 105 18.01 2.61 2.30
CA THR A 105 19.15 2.36 3.20
C THR A 105 18.80 1.16 4.06
N LEU A 106 19.56 0.09 3.94
CA LEU A 106 19.28 -1.19 4.61
C LEU A 106 20.04 -1.31 5.93
N TYR A 107 19.38 -1.89 6.93
CA TYR A 107 19.92 -2.15 8.26
C TYR A 107 19.58 -3.59 8.68
N PRO A 108 20.28 -4.18 9.66
CA PRO A 108 19.91 -5.48 10.21
C PRO A 108 18.47 -5.52 10.75
N TRP A 109 18.02 -4.41 11.35
CA TRP A 109 16.68 -4.24 11.91
C TRP A 109 15.59 -3.90 10.87
N GLY A 110 15.95 -3.52 9.64
CA GLY A 110 14.97 -3.05 8.65
C GLY A 110 15.55 -2.15 7.57
N PHE A 111 14.82 -1.09 7.22
CA PHE A 111 15.29 -0.11 6.25
C PHE A 111 14.65 1.26 6.42
N ASP A 112 15.38 2.29 5.97
CA ASP A 112 14.88 3.63 5.75
C ASP A 112 14.71 3.89 4.26
N ARG A 113 13.72 4.71 3.90
CA ARG A 113 13.52 5.20 2.53
C ARG A 113 12.93 6.59 2.51
N CYS A 114 13.60 7.51 1.82
CA CYS A 114 13.07 8.84 1.55
C CYS A 114 12.25 8.85 0.26
N GLU A 115 11.12 9.54 0.31
CA GLU A 115 10.18 9.75 -0.79
C GLU A 115 9.90 11.25 -0.84
N GLY A 116 10.69 11.98 -1.63
CA GLY A 116 10.75 13.44 -1.54
C GLY A 116 11.32 13.89 -0.20
N GLY A 117 10.66 14.87 0.40
CA GLY A 117 10.91 15.33 1.76
C GLY A 117 10.41 14.39 2.86
N THR A 118 9.72 13.28 2.55
CA THR A 118 9.17 12.39 3.59
C THR A 118 10.07 11.17 3.80
N LEU A 119 10.45 10.89 5.05
CA LEU A 119 11.17 9.68 5.44
C LEU A 119 10.19 8.60 5.92
N GLY A 120 10.29 7.40 5.37
CA GLY A 120 9.70 6.20 5.93
C GLY A 120 10.76 5.30 6.57
N ARG A 121 10.66 5.08 7.88
CA ARG A 121 11.42 4.07 8.62
C ARG A 121 10.58 2.81 8.78
N PHE A 122 11.15 1.66 8.41
CA PHE A 122 10.47 0.36 8.41
C PHE A 122 11.30 -0.64 9.20
N VAL A 123 10.90 -0.88 10.44
CA VAL A 123 11.56 -1.81 11.35
C VAL A 123 10.85 -3.16 11.28
N ILE A 124 11.57 -4.26 11.08
CA ILE A 124 10.98 -5.59 10.91
C ILE A 124 10.40 -6.05 12.25
N LEU A 125 9.07 -6.09 12.35
CA LEU A 125 8.37 -6.36 13.59
C LEU A 125 8.83 -7.71 14.20
N ASN A 126 8.75 -8.78 13.42
CA ASN A 126 8.94 -10.14 13.92
C ASN A 126 10.41 -10.52 14.20
N ARG A 127 11.37 -9.63 13.91
CA ARG A 127 12.81 -9.87 14.14
C ARG A 127 13.33 -9.24 15.43
N LEU A 128 12.58 -8.30 16.01
CA LEU A 128 13.02 -7.49 17.14
C LEU A 128 12.10 -7.64 18.36
N THR A 129 11.11 -8.52 18.28
CA THR A 129 10.29 -8.87 19.44
C THR A 129 11.04 -9.87 20.30
N ASP A 130 11.35 -9.49 21.53
CA ASP A 130 11.68 -10.44 22.60
C ASP A 130 10.55 -11.47 22.76
N ASP A 131 10.84 -12.60 23.41
CA ASP A 131 9.84 -13.64 23.68
C ASP A 131 8.58 -13.10 24.38
N ARG A 132 8.74 -12.04 25.18
CA ARG A 132 7.66 -11.35 25.89
C ARG A 132 6.70 -10.54 25.00
N ASP A 133 7.06 -10.21 23.77
CA ASP A 133 6.26 -9.39 22.84
C ASP A 133 5.87 -10.18 21.57
N ARG A 134 6.22 -11.46 21.49
CA ARG A 134 5.97 -12.31 20.33
C ARG A 134 4.49 -12.63 20.14
N ASP A 135 3.77 -12.88 21.22
CA ASP A 135 2.33 -13.19 21.22
C ASP A 135 1.48 -11.98 20.80
N ILE A 136 1.82 -10.75 21.20
CA ILE A 136 1.09 -9.55 20.75
C ILE A 136 1.34 -9.25 19.27
N ALA A 137 2.55 -9.50 18.77
CA ALA A 137 2.79 -9.42 17.34
C ALA A 137 1.99 -10.50 16.60
N ALA A 138 1.98 -11.74 17.10
CA ALA A 138 1.23 -12.86 16.53
C ALA A 138 -0.29 -12.61 16.49
N SER A 139 -0.88 -12.00 17.53
CA SER A 139 -2.31 -11.72 17.59
C SER A 139 -2.80 -10.81 16.45
N ILE A 140 -1.93 -9.91 15.95
CA ILE A 140 -2.23 -9.08 14.77
C ILE A 140 -2.13 -9.91 13.49
N LEU A 141 -1.09 -10.75 13.40
CA LEU A 141 -0.79 -11.56 12.21
C LEU A 141 -1.91 -12.56 11.91
N ASP A 142 -2.47 -13.15 12.96
CA ASP A 142 -3.47 -14.20 12.89
C ASP A 142 -4.90 -13.67 13.05
N ASP A 143 -5.08 -12.34 13.11
CA ASP A 143 -6.39 -11.74 13.31
C ASP A 143 -7.34 -12.10 12.13
N PRO A 144 -8.52 -12.68 12.42
CA PRO A 144 -9.44 -13.13 11.40
C PRO A 144 -9.94 -11.98 10.53
N ARG A 145 -10.12 -10.77 11.08
CA ARG A 145 -10.59 -9.59 10.32
C ARG A 145 -9.57 -9.21 9.26
N LEU A 146 -8.28 -9.21 9.60
CA LEU A 146 -7.20 -8.93 8.65
C LEU A 146 -7.15 -9.97 7.52
N HIS A 147 -7.27 -11.25 7.88
CA HIS A 147 -7.31 -12.34 6.91
C HIS A 147 -8.54 -12.28 6.00
N GLU A 148 -9.73 -12.01 6.54
CA GLU A 148 -10.97 -11.87 5.77
C GLU A 148 -10.90 -10.71 4.77
N ALA A 149 -10.39 -9.55 5.18
CA ALA A 149 -10.17 -8.43 4.28
C ALA A 149 -9.17 -8.79 3.16
N SER A 150 -8.09 -9.50 3.50
CA SER A 150 -7.10 -9.96 2.51
C SER A 150 -7.70 -10.95 1.52
N LEU A 151 -8.49 -11.92 2.01
CA LEU A 151 -9.23 -12.87 1.18
C LEU A 151 -10.22 -12.16 0.26
N ALA A 152 -10.92 -11.12 0.74
CA ALA A 152 -11.85 -10.36 -0.08
C ALA A 152 -11.17 -9.49 -1.16
N ILE A 153 -9.91 -9.08 -0.94
CA ILE A 153 -9.15 -8.23 -1.89
C ILE A 153 -8.37 -9.09 -2.92
N VAL A 154 -7.64 -10.11 -2.46
CA VAL A 154 -6.71 -10.89 -3.30
C VAL A 154 -6.94 -12.41 -3.25
N GLY A 155 -7.92 -12.89 -2.49
CA GLY A 155 -8.23 -14.32 -2.38
C GLY A 155 -7.15 -15.13 -1.66
N ARG A 156 -6.29 -14.49 -0.88
CA ARG A 156 -5.23 -15.12 -0.08
C ARG A 156 -5.12 -14.44 1.28
N ARG A 157 -4.82 -15.22 2.32
CA ARG A 157 -4.49 -14.67 3.65
C ARG A 157 -3.19 -13.89 3.60
N VAL A 158 -3.03 -12.93 4.51
CA VAL A 158 -1.77 -12.20 4.69
C VAL A 158 -0.70 -13.19 5.14
N ARG A 159 0.51 -13.07 4.57
CA ARG A 159 1.67 -13.87 4.97
C ARG A 159 2.54 -13.08 5.93
N HIS A 160 2.94 -13.72 7.02
CA HIS A 160 3.66 -13.18 8.19
C HIS A 160 5.00 -12.49 7.91
N ARG A 161 5.61 -12.66 6.72
CA ARG A 161 6.99 -12.21 6.44
C ARG A 161 7.14 -10.72 6.05
N HIS A 162 6.08 -9.92 6.08
CA HIS A 162 6.08 -8.54 5.55
C HIS A 162 5.31 -7.58 6.47
N PHE A 163 5.65 -7.57 7.76
CA PHE A 163 5.11 -6.66 8.74
C PHE A 163 6.23 -5.79 9.30
N TRP A 164 5.96 -4.51 9.45
CA TRP A 164 6.91 -3.52 9.93
C TRP A 164 6.26 -2.62 10.96
N ILE A 165 7.03 -2.21 11.96
CA ILE A 165 6.76 -0.94 12.62
C ILE A 165 7.18 0.13 11.62
N ASN A 166 6.20 0.92 11.17
CA ASN A 166 6.42 2.00 10.22
C ASN A 166 6.26 3.35 10.92
N ARG A 167 7.34 4.13 10.92
CA ARG A 167 7.32 5.55 11.27
C ARG A 167 7.52 6.37 10.01
N THR A 168 6.52 7.17 9.65
CA THR A 168 6.61 8.11 8.53
C THR A 168 6.80 9.50 9.10
N CYS A 169 7.90 10.18 8.79
CA CYS A 169 8.23 11.54 9.23
C CYS A 169 8.23 12.49 8.04
N HIS A 170 7.43 13.56 8.11
CA HIS A 170 7.26 14.51 7.02
C HIS A 170 8.29 15.64 7.12
N GLY A 171 9.05 15.89 6.05
CA GLY A 171 9.89 17.09 5.92
C GLY A 171 9.12 18.30 5.39
N GLY A 172 9.82 19.42 5.17
CA GLY A 172 9.25 20.62 4.57
C GLY A 172 8.89 20.44 3.10
N THR A 173 7.88 21.19 2.63
CA THR A 173 7.42 21.16 1.23
C THR A 173 8.41 21.84 0.27
N ALA A 174 9.23 22.76 0.77
CA ALA A 174 10.32 23.39 0.01
C ALA A 174 11.46 22.42 -0.34
N ASP A 175 11.52 21.25 0.32
CA ASP A 175 12.75 20.47 0.39
C ASP A 175 12.86 19.31 -0.61
N ALA A 176 11.74 18.82 -1.15
CA ALA A 176 11.65 17.90 -2.30
C ALA A 176 10.22 17.37 -2.42
N HIS A 177 9.65 17.38 -3.63
CA HIS A 177 8.31 16.82 -3.86
C HIS A 177 8.25 15.34 -3.52
N ASP A 178 7.25 14.98 -2.70
CA ASP A 178 6.96 13.61 -2.30
C ASP A 178 5.99 12.96 -3.29
N PRO A 179 6.44 12.00 -4.13
CA PRO A 179 5.59 11.39 -5.15
C PRO A 179 4.47 10.52 -4.56
N GLN A 180 4.48 10.22 -3.24
CA GLN A 180 3.37 9.55 -2.57
C GLN A 180 2.21 10.51 -2.27
N LYS A 181 2.43 11.83 -2.31
CA LYS A 181 1.36 12.84 -2.18
C LYS A 181 0.54 13.03 -3.44
N ASP A 182 0.98 12.47 -4.57
CA ASP A 182 0.20 12.41 -5.79
C ASP A 182 -0.77 11.23 -5.76
N LEU A 183 -2.02 11.46 -6.18
CA LEU A 183 -3.03 10.41 -6.22
C LEU A 183 -2.64 9.33 -7.23
N HIS A 184 -2.58 8.07 -6.77
CA HIS A 184 -2.01 7.00 -7.56
C HIS A 184 -2.49 5.61 -7.21
N ARG A 185 -2.19 4.67 -8.10
CA ARG A 185 -2.37 3.23 -7.86
C ARG A 185 -1.02 2.52 -7.84
N ASP A 186 -0.83 1.62 -6.88
CA ASP A 186 0.47 0.98 -6.65
C ASP A 186 0.89 0.11 -7.84
N THR A 187 -0.04 -0.64 -8.41
CA THR A 187 0.23 -1.60 -9.48
C THR A 187 -1.06 -1.89 -10.25
N PHE A 188 -0.98 -2.64 -11.35
CA PHE A 188 -2.11 -2.96 -12.22
C PHE A 188 -3.07 -4.04 -11.65
N THR A 189 -2.79 -4.57 -10.46
CA THR A 189 -3.50 -5.72 -9.86
C THR A 189 -3.89 -5.45 -8.41
N PRO A 190 -5.00 -6.03 -7.92
CA PRO A 190 -5.37 -5.92 -6.51
C PRO A 190 -4.20 -6.24 -5.58
N THR A 191 -3.99 -5.40 -4.59
CA THR A 191 -2.87 -5.49 -3.63
C THR A 191 -3.36 -5.02 -2.29
N VAL A 192 -3.06 -5.76 -1.23
CA VAL A 192 -3.43 -5.37 0.13
C VAL A 192 -2.30 -4.54 0.72
N LYS A 193 -2.66 -3.40 1.31
CA LYS A 193 -1.86 -2.74 2.35
C LYS A 193 -2.76 -2.51 3.55
N PHE A 194 -2.20 -2.57 4.75
CA PHE A 194 -2.91 -2.19 5.96
C PHE A 194 -1.99 -1.43 6.93
N TRP A 195 -2.62 -0.67 7.81
CA TRP A 195 -2.01 0.12 8.86
C TRP A 195 -2.84 -0.04 10.13
N LEU A 196 -2.25 -0.57 11.19
CA LEU A 196 -2.80 -0.44 12.54
C LEU A 196 -2.10 0.76 13.19
N PHE A 197 -2.81 1.88 13.29
CA PHE A 197 -2.23 3.12 13.80
C PHE A 197 -2.01 3.04 15.32
N LEU A 198 -0.79 3.39 15.75
CA LEU A 198 -0.37 3.34 17.16
C LEU A 198 -0.51 4.70 17.87
N GLU A 199 -0.83 5.74 17.11
CA GLU A 199 -1.18 7.07 17.59
C GLU A 199 -2.37 7.61 16.80
N ASP A 200 -2.99 8.67 17.33
CA ASP A 200 -4.03 9.39 16.61
C ASP A 200 -3.46 9.94 15.31
N VAL A 201 -4.23 9.82 14.24
CA VAL A 201 -3.93 10.40 12.94
C VAL A 201 -4.89 11.55 12.71
N ARG A 202 -4.35 12.75 12.63
CA ARG A 202 -5.05 14.00 12.28
C ARG A 202 -4.60 14.49 10.91
N ASP A 203 -5.22 15.56 10.42
CA ASP A 203 -4.92 16.09 9.09
C ASP A 203 -3.45 16.52 8.98
N GLU A 204 -2.91 17.15 10.02
CA GLU A 204 -1.51 17.58 10.10
C GLU A 204 -0.49 16.43 10.02
N ASN A 205 -0.91 15.19 10.28
CA ASN A 205 -0.03 14.01 10.25
C ASN A 205 0.08 13.38 8.85
N GLY A 206 -0.57 13.95 7.82
CA GLY A 206 -0.54 13.40 6.47
C GLY A 206 -1.28 12.07 6.34
N PRO A 207 -2.58 12.02 6.67
CA PRO A 207 -3.35 10.77 6.77
C PRO A 207 -3.27 9.92 5.50
N PHE A 208 -3.54 8.61 5.61
CA PHE A 208 -3.78 7.83 4.41
C PHE A 208 -5.03 8.41 3.73
N MET A 209 -5.00 8.56 2.41
CA MET A 209 -6.17 9.01 1.66
C MET A 209 -6.50 8.03 0.56
N TYR A 210 -7.79 7.77 0.34
CA TYR A 210 -8.26 6.78 -0.62
C TYR A 210 -9.49 7.28 -1.38
N VAL A 211 -9.59 6.97 -2.68
CA VAL A 211 -10.79 7.26 -3.47
C VAL A 211 -11.72 6.05 -3.45
N PRO A 212 -12.87 6.11 -2.74
CA PRO A 212 -13.80 4.99 -2.66
C PRO A 212 -14.21 4.47 -4.05
N GLY A 213 -14.26 3.15 -4.22
CA GLY A 213 -14.71 2.51 -5.46
C GLY A 213 -13.69 2.47 -6.60
N SER A 214 -12.57 3.21 -6.50
CA SER A 214 -11.55 3.29 -7.55
C SER A 214 -10.76 2.00 -7.80
N HIS A 215 -10.88 1.01 -6.89
CA HIS A 215 -10.32 -0.35 -7.05
C HIS A 215 -11.08 -1.22 -8.04
N ARG A 216 -12.24 -0.79 -8.54
CA ARG A 216 -13.02 -1.58 -9.48
C ARG A 216 -12.51 -1.36 -10.90
N LEU A 217 -12.06 -2.42 -11.56
CA LEU A 217 -11.70 -2.40 -12.97
C LEU A 217 -12.97 -2.50 -13.85
N ASN A 218 -13.79 -1.45 -13.85
CA ASN A 218 -14.87 -1.31 -14.84
C ASN A 218 -14.29 -0.90 -16.22
N GLU A 219 -15.12 -0.88 -17.25
CA GLU A 219 -14.65 -0.59 -18.62
C GLU A 219 -14.01 0.81 -18.76
N THR A 220 -14.56 1.83 -18.11
CA THR A 220 -13.99 3.19 -18.11
C THR A 220 -12.60 3.23 -17.46
N ARG A 221 -12.47 2.60 -16.28
CA ARG A 221 -11.20 2.45 -15.55
C ARG A 221 -10.18 1.64 -16.36
N TYR A 222 -10.63 0.57 -17.00
CA TYR A 222 -9.81 -0.28 -17.85
C TYR A 222 -9.23 0.51 -19.04
N ARG A 223 -10.07 1.26 -19.77
CA ARG A 223 -9.61 2.12 -20.86
C ARG A 223 -8.60 3.16 -20.40
N TRP A 224 -8.77 3.73 -19.20
CA TRP A 224 -7.78 4.62 -18.61
C TRP A 224 -6.43 3.92 -18.36
N GLU A 225 -6.43 2.68 -17.83
CA GLU A 225 -5.19 1.92 -17.61
C GLU A 225 -4.47 1.66 -18.94
N ILE A 226 -5.22 1.31 -20.00
CA ILE A 226 -4.64 1.09 -21.33
C ILE A 226 -4.04 2.37 -21.90
N ARG A 227 -4.75 3.49 -21.86
CA ARG A 227 -4.22 4.79 -22.32
C ARG A 227 -2.94 5.18 -21.58
N ARG A 228 -2.88 4.98 -20.25
CA ARG A 228 -1.67 5.25 -19.47
C ARG A 228 -0.49 4.37 -19.85
N ILE A 229 -0.73 3.11 -20.18
CA ILE A 229 0.31 2.21 -20.68
C ILE A 229 0.81 2.69 -22.05
N GLU A 230 -0.09 3.00 -22.97
CA GLU A 230 0.26 3.47 -24.31
C GLU A 230 1.07 4.77 -24.28
N GLU A 231 0.69 5.72 -23.41
CA GLU A 231 1.46 6.93 -23.17
C GLU A 231 2.85 6.62 -22.59
N ALA A 232 2.91 5.81 -21.53
CA ALA A 232 4.19 5.43 -20.93
C ALA A 232 5.12 4.73 -21.93
N LEU A 233 4.58 3.90 -22.83
CA LEU A 233 5.36 3.24 -23.89
C LEU A 233 5.87 4.21 -24.96
N ARG A 234 5.18 5.33 -25.19
CA ARG A 234 5.64 6.41 -26.08
C ARG A 234 6.77 7.24 -25.47
N HIS A 235 6.83 7.34 -24.14
CA HIS A 235 7.89 8.09 -23.46
C HIS A 235 9.27 7.38 -23.51
N PRO A 236 10.38 8.15 -23.40
CA PRO A 236 11.73 7.59 -23.30
C PRO A 236 11.87 6.62 -22.13
N ARG A 237 12.81 5.66 -22.24
CA ARG A 237 13.04 4.59 -21.24
C ARG A 237 13.31 5.12 -19.81
N GLY A 238 13.58 6.39 -19.57
CA GLY A 238 13.71 6.95 -18.22
C GLY A 238 12.39 7.13 -17.45
N SER A 239 11.26 7.35 -18.15
CA SER A 239 10.00 7.84 -17.55
C SER A 239 8.90 6.78 -17.42
N ARG A 240 9.26 5.50 -17.56
CA ARG A 240 8.35 4.37 -17.74
C ARG A 240 7.85 3.74 -16.42
N ALA A 241 7.66 4.58 -15.40
CA ALA A 241 7.15 4.16 -14.11
C ALA A 241 5.69 3.72 -14.25
N SER A 242 5.40 2.49 -13.83
CA SER A 242 4.07 1.89 -13.93
C SER A 242 3.30 1.95 -12.63
N ALA A 243 3.62 2.90 -11.74
CA ALA A 243 2.74 3.33 -10.65
C ALA A 243 1.98 4.57 -11.13
N PHE A 244 0.93 4.40 -11.91
CA PHE A 244 0.30 5.54 -12.59
C PHE A 244 -0.37 6.49 -11.61
N ARG A 245 -0.19 7.77 -11.90
CA ARG A 245 -0.83 8.90 -11.22
C ARG A 245 -2.11 9.26 -11.95
N VAL A 246 -3.09 9.77 -11.21
CA VAL A 246 -4.35 10.27 -11.74
C VAL A 246 -4.52 11.71 -11.29
N SER A 247 -4.79 12.61 -12.23
CA SER A 247 -5.09 14.00 -11.89
C SER A 247 -6.52 14.14 -11.34
N PRO A 248 -6.85 15.25 -10.65
CA PRO A 248 -8.24 15.53 -10.27
C PRO A 248 -9.20 15.49 -11.46
N GLN A 249 -8.83 16.07 -12.61
CA GLN A 249 -9.66 16.10 -13.82
C GLN A 249 -9.88 14.69 -14.38
N GLU A 250 -8.85 13.85 -14.39
CA GLU A 250 -8.99 12.46 -14.83
C GLU A 250 -9.83 11.63 -13.88
N ARG A 251 -9.69 11.85 -12.57
CA ARG A 251 -10.53 11.22 -11.55
C ARG A 251 -12.00 11.58 -11.77
N ASP A 252 -12.29 12.84 -12.03
CA ASP A 252 -13.65 13.33 -12.27
C ASP A 252 -14.21 12.74 -13.57
N ALA A 253 -13.40 12.65 -14.63
CA ALA A 253 -13.76 11.97 -15.89
C ALA A 253 -13.99 10.45 -15.73
N LEU A 254 -13.43 9.83 -14.69
CA LEU A 254 -13.71 8.45 -14.31
C LEU A 254 -15.00 8.30 -13.48
N GLY A 255 -15.68 9.40 -13.14
CA GLY A 255 -16.87 9.41 -12.28
C GLY A 255 -16.56 9.03 -10.83
N LEU A 256 -15.34 9.32 -10.36
CA LEU A 256 -14.89 8.96 -9.01
C LEU A 256 -14.97 10.16 -8.07
N SER A 257 -15.33 9.91 -6.81
CA SER A 257 -15.42 10.95 -5.79
C SER A 257 -14.06 11.51 -5.37
N ALA A 258 -14.06 12.60 -4.61
CA ALA A 258 -12.87 13.07 -3.92
C ALA A 258 -12.27 11.99 -2.98
N PRO A 259 -10.94 12.01 -2.75
CA PRO A 259 -10.31 11.08 -1.81
C PRO A 259 -10.78 11.36 -0.38
N LYS A 260 -11.12 10.30 0.35
CA LYS A 260 -11.42 10.31 1.78
C LYS A 260 -10.11 10.27 2.57
N ALA A 261 -9.94 11.17 3.54
CA ALA A 261 -8.88 11.11 4.54
C ALA A 261 -9.24 10.11 5.66
N PHE A 262 -8.25 9.38 6.15
CA PHE A 262 -8.38 8.53 7.34
C PHE A 262 -7.73 9.22 8.54
N THR A 263 -8.42 10.23 9.07
CA THR A 263 -8.16 10.80 10.38
C THR A 263 -8.86 9.96 11.43
N VAL A 264 -8.10 9.23 12.23
CA VAL A 264 -8.60 8.14 13.07
C VAL A 264 -7.89 8.14 14.42
N PRO A 265 -8.56 7.71 15.51
CA PRO A 265 -7.88 7.51 16.77
C PRO A 265 -6.86 6.37 16.66
N ALA A 266 -5.90 6.37 17.59
CA ALA A 266 -5.01 5.24 17.81
C ALA A 266 -5.81 3.93 18.00
N ASN A 267 -5.18 2.78 17.76
CA ASN A 267 -5.83 1.47 17.77
C ASN A 267 -6.84 1.25 16.63
N THR A 268 -6.75 2.03 15.56
CA THR A 268 -7.57 1.82 14.36
C THR A 268 -6.79 1.06 13.29
N LEU A 269 -7.33 -0.07 12.84
CA LEU A 269 -6.85 -0.77 11.64
C LEU A 269 -7.52 -0.17 10.39
N VAL A 270 -6.71 0.26 9.43
CA VAL A 270 -7.16 0.58 8.06
C VAL A 270 -6.54 -0.43 7.11
N ILE A 271 -7.36 -1.12 6.31
CA ILE A 271 -6.92 -2.06 5.27
C ILE A 271 -7.51 -1.66 3.93
N ALA A 272 -6.70 -1.63 2.88
CA ALA A 272 -7.11 -1.14 1.56
C ALA A 272 -6.57 -2.00 0.41
N ASN A 273 -7.35 -2.05 -0.67
CA ASN A 273 -6.92 -2.50 -1.98
C ASN A 273 -6.22 -1.35 -2.72
N THR A 274 -4.91 -1.38 -2.80
CA THR A 274 -4.10 -0.29 -3.38
C THR A 274 -3.94 -0.34 -4.89
N PHE A 275 -4.68 -1.23 -5.57
CA PHE A 275 -5.04 -1.01 -6.97
C PHE A 275 -5.98 0.20 -7.12
N GLY A 276 -6.79 0.50 -6.10
CA GLY A 276 -7.53 1.75 -6.02
C GLY A 276 -6.60 2.94 -5.82
N PHE A 277 -7.08 4.11 -6.22
CA PHE A 277 -6.37 5.36 -6.11
C PHE A 277 -6.26 5.82 -4.67
N HIS A 278 -5.04 6.13 -4.26
CA HIS A 278 -4.70 6.55 -2.92
C HIS A 278 -3.49 7.49 -2.93
N ARG A 279 -3.30 8.20 -1.83
CA ARG A 279 -2.13 9.06 -1.60
C ARG A 279 -1.83 9.17 -0.11
N ARG A 280 -0.63 9.64 0.18
CA ARG A 280 -0.28 10.26 1.46
C ARG A 280 -0.92 11.64 1.50
N GLY A 281 -1.58 11.97 2.60
CA GLY A 281 -2.14 13.29 2.84
C GLY A 281 -1.06 14.35 3.00
N ASP A 282 -1.48 15.60 2.91
CA ASP A 282 -0.63 16.74 3.22
C ASP A 282 -0.39 16.80 4.73
N ALA A 283 0.80 17.25 5.15
CA ALA A 283 1.24 17.15 6.53
C ALA A 283 2.08 18.37 6.89
N THR A 284 2.07 18.71 8.18
CA THR A 284 2.94 19.73 8.73
C THR A 284 4.38 19.19 8.78
N PRO A 285 5.40 19.99 8.41
CA PRO A 285 6.79 19.58 8.55
C PRO A 285 7.11 19.17 9.99
N GLY A 286 7.83 18.07 10.17
CA GLY A 286 8.12 17.46 11.46
C GLY A 286 7.02 16.53 11.99
N ALA A 287 5.79 16.59 11.45
CA ALA A 287 4.73 15.67 11.84
C ALA A 287 5.09 14.24 11.42
N PHE A 288 4.60 13.26 12.19
CA PHE A 288 4.81 11.86 11.89
C PHE A 288 3.55 11.03 12.04
N ARG A 289 3.60 9.80 11.50
CA ARG A 289 2.64 8.72 11.78
C ARG A 289 3.36 7.47 12.18
N LEU A 290 2.79 6.76 13.14
CA LEU A 290 3.28 5.49 13.63
C LEU A 290 2.21 4.41 13.44
N ALA A 291 2.58 3.31 12.78
CA ALA A 291 1.68 2.19 12.54
C ALA A 291 2.41 0.85 12.50
N ILE A 292 1.71 -0.25 12.80
CA ILE A 292 2.07 -1.54 12.26
C ILE A 292 1.59 -1.59 10.81
N PHE A 293 2.52 -1.71 9.88
CA PHE A 293 2.29 -1.71 8.45
C PHE A 293 2.56 -3.10 7.86
N GLY A 294 1.75 -3.52 6.91
CA GLY A 294 2.08 -4.68 6.09
C GLY A 294 1.37 -4.71 4.76
N THR A 295 1.79 -5.67 3.93
CA THR A 295 1.27 -5.83 2.57
C THR A 295 1.07 -7.29 2.22
N ASN A 296 0.05 -7.55 1.39
CA ASN A 296 -0.13 -8.85 0.75
C ASN A 296 -0.33 -8.66 -0.76
N ARG A 297 0.64 -9.16 -1.53
CA ARG A 297 0.65 -9.09 -2.99
C ARG A 297 0.98 -10.45 -3.58
N PRO A 298 0.03 -11.41 -3.59
CA PRO A 298 0.25 -12.69 -4.25
C PRO A 298 0.51 -12.46 -5.75
N SER A 299 1.20 -13.41 -6.41
CA SER A 299 1.39 -13.31 -7.85
C SER A 299 0.02 -13.23 -8.54
N PRO A 300 -0.18 -12.26 -9.45
CA PRO A 300 -1.48 -12.01 -10.05
C PRO A 300 -1.93 -13.09 -11.03
N PHE A 301 -1.01 -13.96 -11.45
CA PHE A 301 -1.27 -15.06 -12.38
C PHE A 301 -1.32 -16.43 -11.71
N LEU A 302 -1.36 -16.47 -10.37
CA LEU A 302 -1.66 -17.70 -9.64
C LEU A 302 -3.17 -17.95 -9.69
N PRO A 303 -3.63 -19.09 -10.24
CA PRO A 303 -5.06 -19.37 -10.41
C PRO A 303 -5.76 -19.71 -9.09
N LEU A 304 -5.03 -20.32 -8.14
CA LEU A 304 -5.44 -20.57 -6.77
C LEU A 304 -4.51 -19.79 -5.87
#